data_AF-A0A133PK96-F1
#
_entry.id   AF-A0A133PK96-F1
#
_cell.length_a   1.000
_cell.length_b   1.000
_cell.length_c   1.000
_cell.angle_alpha   90.00
_cell.angle_beta   90.00
_cell.angle_gamma   90.00
#
_symmetry.space_group_name_H-M   'P 1'
#
loop_
_entity.id
_entity.type
_entity.pdbx_description
1 polymer ?
#
loop_
_entity_poly.entity_id
_entity_poly.type
_entity_poly.pdbx_seq_one_letter_code
_entity_poly.pdbx_strand_id
1 'polypeptide(L)' 'MMEHPELLVSAIIKRAVYDYKYCPNMRAEIRRFIKSEYFVSITDLDPDALLEELERQCKKM' A
#
# COMPACT_ATOMS: atom_id res chain seq x y z
N MET A 1 19.77 5.23 -15.17
CA MET A 1 18.61 4.31 -15.26
C MET A 1 18.45 3.68 -13.89
N MET A 2 17.21 3.51 -13.39
CA MET A 2 17.01 2.70 -12.18
C MET A 2 17.38 1.25 -12.50
N GLU A 3 18.32 0.68 -11.77
CA GLU A 3 18.85 -0.65 -12.06
C GLU A 3 17.86 -1.77 -11.72
N HIS A 4 16.88 -1.50 -10.84
CA HIS A 4 15.91 -2.48 -10.32
C HIS A 4 14.53 -1.87 -9.99
N PRO A 5 13.67 -1.58 -10.98
CA PRO A 5 12.36 -0.98 -10.75
C PRO A 5 11.44 -1.79 -9.82
N GLU A 6 11.54 -3.12 -9.84
CA GLU A 6 10.80 -4.04 -8.98
C GLU A 6 11.12 -3.88 -7.49
N LEU A 7 12.37 -3.53 -7.15
CA LEU A 7 12.79 -3.26 -5.78
C LEU A 7 12.18 -1.94 -5.28
N LEU A 8 12.08 -0.94 -6.15
CA LEU A 8 11.43 0.32 -5.81
C LEU A 8 9.94 0.12 -5.55
N VAL A 9 9.24 -0.58 -6.44
CA VAL A 9 7.82 -0.92 -6.25
C VAL A 9 7.60 -1.63 -4.90
N SER A 10 8.43 -2.64 -4.61
CA SER A 10 8.37 -3.36 -3.35
C SER A 10 8.60 -2.46 -2.13
N ALA A 11 9.52 -1.50 -2.22
CA ALA A 11 9.80 -0.56 -1.15
C ALA A 11 8.62 0.41 -0.91
N ILE A 12 8.01 0.91 -1.98
CA ILE A 12 6.82 1.78 -1.93
C ILE A 12 5.67 1.05 -1.24
N ILE A 13 5.37 -0.18 -1.66
CA ILE A 13 4.28 -0.98 -1.08
C ILE A 13 4.56 -1.27 0.40
N LYS A 14 5.79 -1.69 0.76
CA LYS A 14 6.17 -1.92 2.16
C LYS A 14 5.97 -0.68 3.02
N ARG A 15 6.34 0.51 2.50
CA ARG A 15 6.15 1.76 3.24
C ARG A 15 4.67 2.12 3.39
N ALA A 16 3.87 1.99 2.34
CA ALA A 16 2.43 2.26 2.40
C ALA A 16 1.73 1.36 3.44
N VAL A 17 2.07 0.07 3.48
CA VAL A 17 1.54 -0.87 4.49
C VAL A 17 1.96 -0.47 5.91
N TYR A 18 3.21 -0.07 6.11
CA TYR A 18 3.70 0.40 7.40
C TYR A 18 2.93 1.67 7.85
N ASP A 19 2.81 2.66 6.97
CA ASP A 19 2.13 3.92 7.27
C ASP A 19 0.65 3.69 7.59
N TYR A 20 -0.01 2.77 6.89
CA TYR A 20 -1.40 2.42 7.19
C TYR A 20 -1.59 1.91 8.62
N LYS A 21 -0.66 1.06 9.09
CA LYS A 21 -0.71 0.42 10.41
C LYS A 21 -0.38 1.41 11.51
N TYR A 22 0.71 2.15 11.35
CA TYR A 22 1.34 2.90 12.44
C TYR A 22 1.10 4.41 12.40
N CYS A 23 0.55 4.95 11.31
CA CYS A 23 0.22 6.37 11.16
C CYS A 23 -1.28 6.54 10.87
N PRO A 24 -2.16 6.49 11.88
CA PRO A 24 -3.61 6.56 11.67
C PRO A 24 -4.07 7.80 10.90
N ASN A 25 -3.39 8.94 11.07
CA ASN A 25 -3.62 10.19 10.35
C ASN A 25 -3.34 10.10 8.83
N MET A 26 -2.52 9.15 8.39
CA MET A 26 -2.19 8.94 6.98
C MET A 26 -3.09 7.91 6.29
N ARG A 27 -3.95 7.18 7.02
CA ARG A 27 -4.77 6.10 6.46
C ARG A 27 -5.62 6.52 5.26
N ALA A 28 -6.18 7.73 5.28
CA ALA A 28 -6.97 8.25 4.17
C ALA A 28 -6.13 8.40 2.89
N GLU A 29 -4.92 8.94 3.01
CA GLU A 29 -4.00 9.11 1.87
C GLU A 29 -3.47 7.78 1.38
N ILE A 30 -3.15 6.85 2.28
CA ILE A 30 -2.72 5.49 1.89
C ILE A 30 -3.85 4.74 1.17
N ARG A 31 -5.12 4.88 1.59
CA ARG A 31 -6.26 4.32 0.85
C ARG A 31 -6.37 4.89 -0.56
N ARG A 32 -6.20 6.20 -0.72
CA ARG A 32 -6.20 6.85 -2.04
C ARG A 32 -5.06 6.35 -2.90
N PHE A 33 -3.87 6.19 -2.33
CA PHE A 33 -2.71 5.63 -3.02
C PHE A 33 -2.97 4.20 -3.51
N ILE A 34 -3.43 3.30 -2.63
CA ILE A 34 -3.71 1.90 -2.98
C ILE A 34 -4.79 1.80 -4.08
N LYS A 35 -5.79 2.70 -4.07
CA LYS A 35 -6.84 2.74 -5.10
C LYS A 35 -6.45 3.49 -6.38
N SER A 36 -5.24 4.04 -6.47
CA SER A 36 -4.83 4.84 -7.62
C SER A 36 -4.50 3.98 -8.84
N GLU A 37 -4.70 4.54 -10.03
CA GLU A 37 -4.26 3.93 -11.29
C GLU A 37 -2.75 3.64 -11.29
N TYR A 38 -1.96 4.49 -10.63
CA TYR A 38 -0.53 4.27 -10.49
C TYR A 38 -0.23 2.98 -9.73
N PHE A 39 -0.89 2.73 -8.59
CA PHE A 39 -0.71 1.49 -7.84
C PHE A 39 -1.03 0.28 -8.71
N VAL A 40 -2.19 0.27 -9.37
CA VAL A 40 -2.60 -0.82 -10.28
C VAL A 40 -1.62 -0.99 -11.46
N SER A 41 -1.01 0.10 -11.94
CA SER A 41 -0.04 0.04 -13.04
C SER A 41 1.30 -0.58 -12.64
N ILE A 42 1.63 -0.61 -11.35
CA ILE A 42 2.91 -1.13 -10.84
C ILE A 42 2.76 -2.44 -10.06
N THR A 43 1.54 -2.95 -9.89
CA THR A 43 1.30 -4.18 -9.13
C THR A 43 0.09 -4.95 -9.64
N ASP A 44 0.15 -6.28 -9.56
CA ASP A 44 -0.97 -7.17 -9.88
C ASP A 44 -1.90 -7.43 -8.67
N LEU A 45 -1.74 -6.66 -7.58
CA LEU A 45 -2.56 -6.81 -6.38
C LEU A 45 -3.93 -6.17 -6.56
N ASP A 46 -4.97 -6.83 -6.05
CA ASP A 46 -6.30 -6.25 -5.89
C ASP A 46 -6.27 -5.19 -4.77
N PRO A 47 -6.53 -3.90 -5.09
CA PRO A 47 -6.54 -2.81 -4.11
C PRO A 47 -7.52 -3.01 -2.96
N ASP A 48 -8.72 -3.52 -3.25
CA ASP A 48 -9.77 -3.65 -2.24
C ASP A 48 -9.47 -4.82 -1.31
N ALA A 49 -8.99 -5.96 -1.84
CA ALA A 49 -8.55 -7.09 -1.03
C ALA A 49 -7.37 -6.72 -0.11
N LEU A 50 -6.40 -5.93 -0.60
CA LEU A 50 -5.29 -5.44 0.21
C LEU A 50 -5.78 -4.55 1.36
N LEU A 51 -6.70 -3.62 1.08
CA LEU A 51 -7.25 -2.72 2.09
C LEU A 51 -8.05 -3.46 3.16
N GLU A 52 -8.86 -4.44 2.77
CA GLU A 52 -9.61 -5.28 3.71
C GLU A 52 -8.66 -6.02 4.67
N GLU A 53 -7.58 -6.60 4.14
CA GLU A 53 -6.58 -7.28 4.96
C GLU A 53 -5.87 -6.31 5.92
N LEU A 54 -5.52 -5.12 5.45
CA LEU A 54 -4.90 -4.09 6.30
C LEU A 54 -5.83 -3.62 7.42
N GLU A 55 -7.12 -3.42 7.14
CA GLU A 55 -8.12 -3.10 8.15
C GLU A 55 -8.28 -4.23 9.17
N ARG A 56 -8.32 -5.48 8.71
CA ARG A 56 -8.40 -6.66 9.57
C ARG A 56 -7.20 -6.75 10.52
N GLN A 57 -6.00 -6.49 10.02
CA GLN A 57 -4.79 -6.49 10.86
C GLN A 57 -4.81 -5.36 11.89
N CYS A 58 -5.29 -4.16 11.53
CA CYS A 58 -5.39 -3.03 12.46
C CYS A 58 -6.46 -3.23 13.55
N LYS A 59 -7.55 -3.97 13.27
CA LYS A 59 -8.58 -4.29 14.29
C LYS A 59 -8.13 -5.36 15.29
N LYS A 60 -7.10 -6.15 14.94
CA LYS A 60 -6.51 -7.18 15.80
C LYS A 60 -5.38 -6.65 16.70
N MET A 61 -4.96 -5.41 16.50
CA MET A 61 -3.97 -4.71 17.32
C MET A 61 -4.66 -3.86 18.39
#